data_AF-A0A7H1MBR7-F1
#
_entry.id   AF-A0A7H1MBR7-F1
#
_cell.length_a   1.000
_cell.length_b   1.000
_cell.length_c   1.000
_cell.angle_alpha   90.00
_cell.angle_beta   90.00
_cell.angle_gamma   90.00
#
_symmetry.space_group_name_H-M   'P 1'
#
loop_
_entity.id
_entity.type
_entity.pdbx_description
1 polymer ?
#
loop_
_entity_poly.entity_id
_entity_poly.type
_entity_poly.pdbx_seq_one_letter_code
_entity_poly.pdbx_strand_id
1 'polypeptide(L)'
;MFLKNKNFICMDSFEELYKNITNTIPSTLLISENILLNNAEKLSKAIENVNIKWIIVIGENPSSLEEYLDNIIEEGYNNYLLDIITTSFQYKEAEDIVFEFLVISKLGAQEYQFISILNFNIPQELTILELINTEIGSQPS
;
A
#
# COMPACT_ATOMS: atom_id res chain seq x y z
N MET A 1 -14.77 25.44 9.11
CA MET A 1 -14.76 24.02 9.54
C MET A 1 -13.77 23.32 8.63
N PHE A 2 -12.57 23.04 9.13
CA PHE A 2 -11.44 22.57 8.32
C PHE A 2 -11.57 21.06 8.05
N LEU A 3 -11.69 20.66 6.79
CA LEU A 3 -11.47 19.28 6.37
C LEU A 3 -9.96 19.05 6.32
N LYS A 4 -9.43 18.34 7.31
CA LYS A 4 -8.07 17.81 7.33
C LYS A 4 -8.14 16.53 6.49
N ASN A 5 -7.65 16.51 5.25
CA ASN A 5 -7.57 15.31 4.41
C ASN A 5 -6.80 14.22 5.18
N LYS A 6 -7.50 13.19 5.67
CA LYS A 6 -7.04 12.28 6.74
C LYS A 6 -6.80 10.83 6.29
N ASN A 7 -6.97 10.50 5.01
CA ASN A 7 -7.04 9.10 4.58
C ASN A 7 -5.85 8.63 3.75
N PHE A 8 -4.79 9.43 3.62
CA PHE A 8 -3.51 8.97 3.06
C PHE A 8 -2.39 9.16 4.07
N ILE A 9 -1.65 8.08 4.33
CA ILE A 9 -0.48 8.07 5.21
C ILE A 9 0.70 7.59 4.38
N CYS A 10 1.73 8.42 4.25
CA CYS A 10 2.98 8.06 3.61
C CYS A 10 4.08 7.95 4.68
N MET A 11 4.88 6.90 4.59
CA MET A 11 6.03 6.63 5.44
C MET A 11 7.18 6.04 4.61
N ASP A 12 8.37 6.00 5.18
CA ASP A 12 9.57 5.47 4.52
C ASP A 12 10.05 4.12 5.06
N SER A 13 9.35 3.59 6.07
CA SER A 13 9.75 2.37 6.76
C SER A 13 8.59 1.63 7.43
N PHE A 14 8.76 0.31 7.59
CA PHE A 14 7.80 -0.56 8.27
C PHE A 14 7.59 -0.25 9.75
N GLU A 15 8.61 0.32 10.40
CA GLU A 15 8.59 0.58 11.84
C GLU A 15 7.58 1.66 12.22
N GLU A 16 7.25 2.54 11.27
CA GLU A 16 6.23 3.57 11.42
C GLU A 16 4.81 3.04 11.27
N LEU A 17 4.63 1.94 10.53
CA LEU A 17 3.31 1.34 10.28
C LEU A 17 2.62 0.97 11.61
N TYR A 18 3.35 0.29 12.49
CA TYR A 18 2.83 -0.16 13.79
C TYR A 18 2.59 0.96 14.80
N LYS A 19 3.36 2.06 14.70
CA LYS A 19 3.27 3.18 15.65
C LYS A 19 2.11 4.12 15.31
N ASN A 20 1.80 4.25 14.03
CA ASN A 20 0.88 5.27 13.53
C ASN A 20 -0.49 4.70 13.12
N ILE A 21 -0.64 3.38 13.00
CA ILE A 21 -1.85 2.75 12.49
C ILE A 21 -2.42 1.76 13.49
N THR A 22 -3.56 2.13 14.07
CA THR A 22 -4.41 1.25 14.88
C THR A 22 -5.78 1.22 14.21
N ASN A 23 -5.93 0.51 13.10
CA ASN A 23 -7.10 0.69 12.25
C ASN A 23 -7.97 -0.56 12.11
N THR A 24 -9.22 -0.39 12.51
CA THR A 24 -10.38 -1.16 12.06
C THR A 24 -10.83 -0.79 10.65
N ILE A 25 -10.33 0.33 10.10
CA ILE A 25 -10.69 0.84 8.76
C ILE A 25 -9.98 0.01 7.68
N PRO A 26 -10.71 -0.52 6.67
CA PRO A 26 -10.09 -1.25 5.58
C PRO A 26 -9.12 -0.35 4.79
N SER A 27 -7.98 -0.91 4.42
CA SER A 27 -6.88 -0.13 3.85
C SER A 27 -6.17 -0.82 2.70
N THR A 28 -5.65 -0.02 1.78
CA THR A 28 -4.68 -0.47 0.77
C THR A 28 -3.29 -0.04 1.18
N LEU A 29 -2.33 -0.95 1.01
CA LEU A 29 -0.91 -0.71 1.21
C LEU A 29 -0.19 -0.67 -0.15
N LEU A 30 0.36 0.49 -0.51
CA LEU A 30 1.32 0.63 -1.60
C LEU A 30 2.74 0.50 -1.03
N ILE A 31 3.56 -0.40 -1.55
CA ILE A 31 4.89 -0.66 -0.98
C ILE A 31 5.99 -0.82 -2.03
N SER A 32 7.13 -0.19 -1.74
CA SER A 32 8.37 -0.36 -2.49
C SER A 32 8.92 -1.78 -2.41
N GLU A 33 9.26 -2.36 -3.56
CA GLU A 33 10.01 -3.61 -3.72
C GLU A 33 11.30 -3.57 -2.87
N ASN A 34 12.02 -2.45 -2.92
CA ASN A 34 13.28 -2.26 -2.21
C ASN A 34 13.13 -2.32 -0.68
N ILE A 35 11.98 -1.87 -0.16
CA ILE A 35 11.67 -1.94 1.26
C ILE A 35 11.19 -3.34 1.63
N LEU A 36 10.38 -3.97 0.79
CA LEU A 36 9.78 -5.28 1.03
C LEU A 36 10.81 -6.43 0.98
N LEU A 37 11.80 -6.38 0.08
CA LEU A 37 12.84 -7.41 -0.12
C LEU A 37 13.48 -7.91 1.18
N ASN A 38 13.70 -7.02 2.15
CA ASN A 38 14.34 -7.34 3.43
C ASN A 38 13.37 -7.47 4.61
N ASN A 39 12.05 -7.39 4.36
CA ASN A 39 11.05 -7.22 5.41
C ASN A 39 9.73 -7.98 5.15
N ALA A 40 9.65 -8.86 4.16
CA ALA A 40 8.43 -9.63 3.84
C ALA A 40 7.83 -10.37 5.05
N GLU A 41 8.65 -11.07 5.84
CA GLU A 41 8.20 -11.74 7.07
C GLU A 41 7.73 -10.76 8.17
N LYS A 42 8.21 -9.51 8.15
CA LYS A 42 7.74 -8.47 9.08
C LYS A 42 6.42 -7.87 8.60
N LEU A 43 6.19 -7.83 7.29
CA LEU A 43 4.93 -7.38 6.71
C LEU A 43 3.80 -8.34 7.09
N SER A 44 4.01 -9.66 7.03
CA SER A 44 2.96 -10.63 7.39
C SER A 44 2.47 -10.45 8.84
N LYS A 45 3.37 -10.14 9.78
CA LYS A 45 2.99 -9.78 11.15
C LYS A 45 2.31 -8.41 11.26
N ALA A 46 2.62 -7.49 10.34
CA ALA A 46 2.03 -6.16 10.34
C ALA A 46 0.58 -6.18 9.86
N ILE A 47 0.31 -6.93 8.80
CA ILE A 47 -1.02 -7.06 8.20
C ILE A 47 -2.00 -7.83 9.09
N GLU A 48 -1.54 -8.59 10.09
CA GLU A 48 -2.42 -9.13 11.13
C GLU A 48 -3.00 -8.05 12.05
N ASN A 49 -2.29 -6.93 12.22
CA ASN A 49 -2.65 -5.85 13.15
C ASN A 49 -3.30 -4.64 12.46
N VAL A 50 -3.25 -4.61 11.13
CA VAL A 50 -3.82 -3.54 10.30
C VAL A 50 -4.85 -4.17 9.37
N ASN A 51 -6.04 -3.56 9.23
CA ASN A 51 -7.08 -4.09 8.35
C ASN A 51 -6.75 -3.89 6.85
N ILE A 52 -5.66 -4.51 6.36
CA ILE A 52 -5.24 -4.46 4.96
C ILE A 52 -6.15 -5.37 4.13
N LYS A 53 -6.64 -4.84 3.01
CA LYS A 53 -7.44 -5.57 2.01
C LYS A 53 -6.73 -5.75 0.69
N TRP A 54 -5.76 -4.87 0.40
CA TRP A 54 -5.01 -4.92 -0.84
C TRP A 54 -3.58 -4.45 -0.60
N ILE A 55 -2.61 -5.19 -1.15
CA ILE A 55 -1.20 -4.82 -1.17
C ILE A 55 -0.76 -4.65 -2.63
N ILE A 56 -0.19 -3.48 -2.94
CA ILE A 56 0.33 -3.14 -4.26
C ILE A 56 1.86 -3.01 -4.13
N VAL A 57 2.61 -3.90 -4.75
CA VAL A 57 4.08 -3.87 -4.75
C VAL A 57 4.58 -3.13 -5.99
N ILE A 58 5.42 -2.11 -5.81
CA ILE A 58 5.99 -1.33 -6.91
C ILE A 58 7.50 -1.44 -6.95
N GLY A 59 8.07 -1.53 -8.14
CA GLY A 59 9.50 -1.81 -8.28
C GLY A 59 10.02 -1.77 -9.70
N GLU A 60 11.28 -2.16 -9.87
CA GLU A 60 11.85 -2.45 -11.19
C GLU A 60 11.36 -3.84 -11.67
N ASN A 61 11.29 -4.81 -10.76
CA ASN A 61 10.81 -6.16 -11.05
C ASN A 61 9.98 -6.79 -9.92
N PRO A 62 8.85 -6.16 -9.54
CA PRO A 62 8.13 -6.46 -8.31
C PRO A 62 7.36 -7.80 -8.35
N SER A 63 7.13 -8.38 -9.52
CA SER A 63 6.28 -9.58 -9.67
C SER A 63 6.79 -10.78 -8.89
N SER A 64 8.10 -11.03 -8.91
CA SER A 64 8.69 -12.13 -8.15
C SER A 64 8.55 -11.96 -6.64
N LEU A 65 8.55 -10.71 -6.17
CA LEU A 65 8.40 -10.41 -4.74
C LEU A 65 6.94 -10.43 -4.30
N GLU A 66 6.02 -10.05 -5.20
CA GLU A 66 4.59 -10.17 -4.99
C GLU A 66 4.16 -11.64 -4.91
N GLU A 67 4.63 -12.50 -5.82
CA GLU A 67 4.41 -13.95 -5.76
C GLU A 67 4.94 -14.54 -4.44
N TYR A 68 6.12 -14.11 -3.99
CA TYR A 68 6.66 -14.53 -2.69
C TYR A 68 5.80 -14.06 -1.52
N LEU A 69 5.29 -12.83 -1.57
CA LEU A 69 4.42 -12.29 -0.53
C LEU A 69 3.07 -13.04 -0.48
N ASP A 70 2.48 -13.31 -1.64
CA ASP A 70 1.22 -14.04 -1.78
C ASP A 70 1.34 -15.43 -1.13
N ASN A 71 2.40 -16.18 -1.45
CA ASN A 71 2.70 -17.47 -0.81
C ASN A 71 2.79 -17.36 0.73
N ILE A 72 3.45 -16.33 1.27
CA ILE A 72 3.55 -16.13 2.73
C ILE A 72 2.17 -15.87 3.35
N ILE A 73 1.33 -15.09 2.67
CA ILE A 73 -0.02 -14.75 3.14
C ILE A 73 -0.91 -16.00 3.13
N GLU A 74 -0.86 -16.79 2.06
CA GLU A 74 -1.63 -18.03 1.91
C GLU A 74 -1.18 -19.13 2.90
N GLU A 75 0.12 -19.28 3.15
CA GLU A 75 0.66 -20.28 4.09
C GLU A 75 0.32 -19.98 5.56
N GLY A 76 -0.13 -18.78 5.89
CA GLY A 76 -0.42 -18.35 7.27
C GLY A 76 -1.60 -19.06 7.95
N TYR A 77 -2.41 -19.87 7.23
CA TYR A 77 -3.62 -20.55 7.72
C TYR A 77 -4.61 -19.66 8.50
N ASN A 78 -4.56 -18.35 8.30
CA ASN A 78 -5.48 -17.39 8.90
C ASN A 78 -6.48 -16.96 7.84
N ASN A 79 -7.76 -17.32 7.99
CA ASN A 79 -8.81 -17.00 7.03
C ASN A 79 -8.92 -15.49 6.73
N TYR A 80 -8.49 -14.63 7.66
CA TYR A 80 -8.45 -13.18 7.43
C TYR A 80 -7.41 -12.78 6.36
N LEU A 81 -6.28 -13.49 6.30
CA LEU A 81 -5.19 -13.22 5.38
C LEU A 81 -5.51 -13.70 3.96
N LEU A 82 -6.34 -14.74 3.82
CA LEU A 82 -6.78 -15.27 2.52
C LEU A 82 -7.64 -14.29 1.70
N ASP A 83 -8.21 -13.27 2.34
CA ASP A 83 -9.02 -12.25 1.68
C ASP A 83 -8.20 -11.02 1.22
N ILE A 84 -6.86 -11.07 1.32
CA ILE A 84 -5.98 -9.98 0.89
C ILE A 84 -5.63 -10.17 -0.58
N ILE A 85 -5.86 -9.12 -1.37
CA ILE A 85 -5.44 -9.09 -2.77
C ILE A 85 -4.00 -8.57 -2.86
N THR A 86 -3.15 -9.24 -3.63
CA THR A 86 -1.82 -8.76 -4.00
C THR A 86 -1.77 -8.40 -5.47
N THR A 87 -1.13 -7.27 -5.80
CA THR A 87 -0.83 -6.89 -7.18
C THR A 87 0.55 -6.25 -7.26
N SER A 88 1.13 -6.23 -8.45
CA SER A 88 2.45 -5.63 -8.67
C SER A 88 2.51 -4.80 -9.96
N PHE A 89 3.29 -3.72 -9.92
CA PHE A 89 3.44 -2.79 -11.05
C PHE A 89 4.87 -2.29 -11.18
N GLN A 90 5.37 -2.26 -12.40
CA GLN A 90 6.68 -1.67 -12.66
C GLN A 90 6.60 -0.14 -12.58
N TYR A 91 7.69 0.53 -12.19
CA TYR A 91 7.72 2.00 -12.09
C TYR A 91 7.31 2.75 -13.36
N LYS A 92 7.49 2.14 -14.54
CA LYS A 92 7.09 2.72 -15.83
C LYS A 92 5.57 2.93 -15.95
N GLU A 93 4.78 2.36 -15.05
CA GLU A 93 3.31 2.34 -15.02
C GLU A 93 2.78 3.29 -13.92
N ALA A 94 3.47 4.42 -13.68
CA ALA A 94 3.18 5.32 -12.56
C ALA A 94 1.71 5.80 -12.49
N GLU A 95 1.08 6.12 -13.62
CA GLU A 95 -0.34 6.52 -13.65
C GLU A 95 -1.26 5.35 -13.29
N ASP A 96 -0.98 4.15 -13.79
CA ASP A 96 -1.74 2.93 -13.48
C ASP A 96 -1.61 2.56 -12.00
N ILE A 97 -0.41 2.70 -11.42
CA ILE A 97 -0.16 2.53 -9.98
C ILE A 97 -1.08 3.44 -9.17
N VAL A 98 -1.14 4.73 -9.54
CA VAL A 98 -1.94 5.73 -8.81
C VAL A 98 -3.43 5.44 -8.96
N PHE A 99 -3.87 5.06 -10.16
CA PHE A 99 -5.26 4.69 -10.42
C PHE A 99 -5.66 3.44 -9.63
N GLU A 100 -4.84 2.39 -9.64
CA GLU A 100 -5.10 1.17 -8.86
C GLU A 100 -5.17 1.50 -7.37
N PHE A 101 -4.20 2.26 -6.88
CA PHE A 101 -4.09 2.63 -5.48
C PHE A 101 -5.27 3.46 -5.00
N LEU A 102 -5.65 4.52 -5.72
CA LEU A 102 -6.65 5.49 -5.23
C LEU A 102 -8.09 5.17 -5.64
N VAL A 103 -8.29 4.39 -6.70
CA VAL A 103 -9.61 4.15 -7.30
C VAL A 103 -10.02 2.69 -7.15
N ILE A 104 -9.27 1.76 -7.76
CA ILE A 104 -9.68 0.35 -7.84
C ILE A 104 -9.67 -0.30 -6.47
N SER A 105 -8.60 -0.07 -5.70
CA SER A 105 -8.38 -0.82 -4.46
C SER A 105 -9.41 -0.56 -3.36
N LYS A 106 -10.17 0.54 -3.45
CA LYS A 106 -11.23 0.91 -2.49
C LYS A 106 -12.65 0.58 -2.96
N LEU A 107 -12.83 0.02 -4.15
CA LEU A 107 -14.16 -0.21 -4.72
C LEU A 107 -15.04 -1.03 -3.77
N GLY A 108 -16.26 -0.55 -3.52
CA GLY A 108 -17.21 -1.19 -2.60
C GLY A 108 -17.08 -0.80 -1.12
N ALA A 109 -16.12 0.07 -0.76
CA ALA A 109 -15.98 0.58 0.61
C ALA A 109 -16.41 2.07 0.72
N GLN A 110 -17.19 2.41 1.76
CA GLN A 110 -17.57 3.80 2.06
C GLN A 110 -16.48 4.56 2.82
N GLU A 111 -15.82 3.89 3.78
CA GLU A 111 -14.65 4.40 4.49
C GLU A 111 -13.45 3.55 4.13
N TYR A 112 -12.35 4.21 3.77
CA TYR A 112 -11.14 3.53 3.30
C TYR A 112 -9.89 4.38 3.58
N GLN A 113 -8.78 3.71 3.89
CA GLN A 113 -7.48 4.36 4.10
C GLN A 113 -6.45 3.88 3.07
N PHE A 114 -5.64 4.83 2.63
CA PHE A 114 -4.51 4.64 1.75
C PHE A 114 -3.22 4.76 2.55
N ILE A 115 -2.36 3.76 2.46
CA ILE A 115 -1.08 3.73 3.15
C ILE A 115 0.00 3.50 2.10
N SER A 116 1.09 4.27 2.13
CA SER A 116 2.26 4.00 1.30
C SER A 116 3.53 3.90 2.12
N ILE A 117 4.36 2.90 1.81
CA ILE A 117 5.70 2.73 2.34
C ILE A 117 6.68 2.81 1.16
N LEU A 118 7.29 3.98 0.99
CA LEU A 118 8.09 4.32 -0.20
C LEU A 118 9.53 4.63 0.16
N ASN A 119 10.46 4.31 -0.73
CA ASN A 119 11.85 4.71 -0.63
C ASN A 119 12.05 6.06 -1.33
N PHE A 120 12.14 7.14 -0.55
CA PHE A 120 12.32 8.50 -1.06
C PHE A 120 13.67 8.75 -1.75
N ASN A 121 14.59 7.78 -1.75
CA ASN A 121 15.82 7.87 -2.52
C ASN A 121 15.63 7.40 -3.98
N ILE A 122 14.46 6.86 -4.33
CA ILE A 122 14.15 6.38 -5.68
C ILE A 122 13.30 7.45 -6.40
N PRO A 123 13.82 8.08 -7.47
CA PRO A 123 13.11 9.15 -8.17
C PRO A 123 11.71 8.75 -8.66
N GLN A 124 11.55 7.52 -9.14
CA GLN A 124 10.28 7.00 -9.64
C GLN A 124 9.21 6.95 -8.53
N GLU A 125 9.60 6.61 -7.30
CA GLU A 125 8.67 6.57 -6.17
C GLU A 125 8.29 7.97 -5.69
N LEU A 126 9.21 8.93 -5.80
CA LEU A 126 8.88 10.34 -5.59
C LEU A 126 7.86 10.84 -6.63
N THR A 127 8.03 10.48 -7.90
CA THR A 127 7.06 10.82 -8.95
C THR A 127 5.68 10.22 -8.66
N ILE A 128 5.61 8.95 -8.23
CA ILE A 128 4.34 8.31 -7.84
C ILE A 128 3.71 9.06 -6.66
N LEU A 129 4.50 9.42 -5.64
CA LEU A 129 4.01 10.19 -4.49
C LEU A 129 3.46 11.58 -4.90
N GLU A 130 4.13 12.27 -5.82
CA GLU A 130 3.66 13.55 -6.37
C GLU A 130 2.33 13.42 -7.11
N LEU A 131 2.16 12.36 -7.91
CA LEU A 131 0.91 12.06 -8.59
C LEU A 131 -0.22 11.75 -7.58
N ILE A 132 0.05 10.92 -6.57
CA ILE A 132 -0.92 10.63 -5.49
C ILE A 132 -1.37 11.93 -4.81
N ASN A 133 -0.42 12.78 -4.43
CA ASN A 133 -0.73 14.05 -3.75
C ASN A 133 -1.53 15.00 -4.65
N THR A 134 -1.21 15.03 -5.94
CA THR A 134 -1.97 15.81 -6.94
C THR A 134 -3.41 15.34 -7.02
N GLU A 135 -3.64 14.03 -7.13
CA GLU A 135 -4.99 13.45 -7.22
C GLU A 135 -5.80 13.67 -5.93
N ILE A 136 -5.19 13.46 -4.76
CA ILE A 136 -5.85 13.69 -3.46
C ILE A 136 -6.17 15.17 -3.26
N GLY A 137 -5.29 16.07 -3.72
CA GLY A 137 -5.49 17.52 -3.66
C GLY A 137 -6.50 18.07 -4.67
N SER A 138 -6.79 17.32 -5.74
CA SER A 138 -7.68 17.71 -6.83
C SER A 138 -9.11 17.16 -6.72
N GLN A 139 -9.41 16.33 -5.70
CA GLN A 139 -10.75 15.81 -5.50
C GLN A 139 -11.73 16.96 -5.18
N PRO A 140 -12.75 17.21 -6.02
CA PRO A 140 -13.73 18.26 -5.76
C PRO A 140 -14.52 17.95 -4.50
N SER A 141 -14.63 18.97 -3.64
CA SER A 141 -15.48 19.00 -2.44
C SER A 141 -16.96 18.82 -2.74
#